data_AF-A0A8T0XIV8-F1
#
_entry.id   AF-A0A8T0XIV8-F1
#
_cell.length_a   1.000
_cell.length_b   1.000
_cell.length_c   1.000
_cell.angle_alpha   90.00
_cell.angle_beta   90.00
_cell.angle_gamma   90.00
#
_symmetry.space_group_name_H-M   'P 1'
#
loop_
_entity.id
_entity.type
_entity.pdbx_description
1 polymer ?
#
loop_
_entity_poly.entity_id
_entity_poly.type
_entity_poly.pdbx_seq_one_letter_code
_entity_poly.pdbx_strand_id
1 'polypeptide(L)'
;EDENIQHLLIGCVVARQFWYSLLHSVGLSQLSPAVNDSPFEAWWERVAAAVTGDVQRGLNSLIILGAWCIWKHRNNCVFNGASPSVASMLSMARDEAHLWTLSGAKGLASLSVRVVG
;
A
#
# COMPACT_ATOMS: atom_id res chain seq x y z
N GLU A 1 -4.91 7.91 -20.57
CA GLU A 1 -5.95 7.31 -19.72
C GLU A 1 -6.49 8.39 -18.80
N ASP A 2 -7.80 8.45 -18.61
CA ASP A 2 -8.39 9.39 -17.66
C ASP A 2 -8.01 9.02 -16.22
N GLU A 3 -7.52 9.98 -15.44
CA GLU A 3 -7.17 9.79 -14.04
C GLU A 3 -8.44 9.63 -13.19
N ASN A 4 -8.81 8.39 -12.87
CA ASN A 4 -9.81 8.08 -11.84
C ASN A 4 -9.14 7.45 -10.60
N ILE A 5 -9.83 7.46 -9.45
CA ILE A 5 -9.29 6.94 -8.18
C ILE A 5 -8.75 5.50 -8.32
N GLN A 6 -9.41 4.66 -9.12
CA GLN A 6 -8.97 3.29 -9.39
C GLN A 6 -7.64 3.26 -10.15
N HIS A 7 -7.50 4.03 -11.23
CA HIS A 7 -6.28 4.15 -12.00
C HIS A 7 -5.14 4.74 -11.16
N LEU A 8 -5.46 5.71 -10.30
CA LEU A 8 -4.49 6.35 -9.40
C LEU A 8 -3.94 5.39 -8.34
N LEU A 9 -4.80 4.60 -7.71
CA LEU A 9 -4.45 3.78 -6.54
C LEU A 9 -4.04 2.34 -6.87
N ILE A 10 -4.57 1.73 -7.94
CA ILE A 10 -4.30 0.32 -8.27
C ILE A 10 -4.05 0.05 -9.76
N GLY A 11 -4.52 0.92 -10.66
CA GLY A 11 -4.47 0.66 -12.10
C GLY A 11 -3.12 0.98 -12.75
N CYS A 12 -2.39 2.00 -12.28
CA CYS A 12 -1.11 2.37 -12.89
C CYS A 12 0.02 1.39 -12.54
N VAL A 13 1.02 1.28 -13.42
CA VAL A 13 2.14 0.33 -13.25
C VAL A 13 2.93 0.58 -11.97
N VAL A 14 3.13 1.85 -11.61
CA VAL A 14 3.86 2.26 -10.40
C VAL A 14 3.10 1.82 -9.14
N ALA A 15 1.78 2.00 -9.10
CA ALA A 15 0.96 1.59 -7.97
C ALA A 15 0.96 0.07 -7.80
N ARG A 16 0.83 -0.71 -8.89
CA ARG A 16 0.89 -2.18 -8.81
C ARG A 16 2.24 -2.69 -8.31
N GLN A 17 3.34 -2.13 -8.81
CA GLN A 17 4.69 -2.48 -8.35
C GLN A 17 4.90 -2.15 -6.87
N PHE A 18 4.38 -1.01 -6.43
CA PHE A 18 4.39 -0.62 -5.03
C PHE A 18 3.60 -1.60 -4.16
N TRP A 19 2.35 -1.91 -4.54
CA TRP A 19 1.51 -2.87 -3.79
C TRP A 19 2.14 -4.25 -3.71
N TYR A 20 2.72 -4.73 -4.81
CA TYR A 20 3.47 -5.99 -4.82
C TYR A 20 4.59 -5.98 -3.80
N SER A 21 5.44 -4.95 -3.83
CA SER A 21 6.60 -4.84 -2.94
C SER A 21 6.19 -4.65 -1.48
N LEU A 22 5.16 -3.85 -1.21
CA LEU A 22 4.63 -3.60 0.13
C LEU A 22 4.05 -4.89 0.72
N LEU A 23 3.19 -5.60 -0.02
CA LEU A 23 2.59 -6.85 0.45
C LEU A 23 3.61 -8.00 0.51
N HIS A 24 4.63 -7.99 -0.34
CA HIS A 24 5.73 -8.95 -0.26
C HIS A 24 6.48 -8.84 1.06
N SER A 25 6.67 -7.63 1.61
CA SER A 25 7.35 -7.41 2.89
C SER A 25 6.66 -8.04 4.12
N VAL A 26 5.39 -8.43 3.97
CA VAL A 26 4.58 -9.13 4.99
C VAL A 26 4.17 -10.55 4.56
N GLY A 27 4.73 -11.06 3.46
CA GLY A 27 4.43 -12.41 2.96
C GLY A 27 3.07 -12.57 2.26
N LEU A 28 2.44 -11.47 1.85
CA LEU A 28 1.09 -11.44 1.26
C LEU A 28 1.09 -10.97 -0.20
N SER A 29 2.21 -11.12 -0.93
CA SER A 29 2.32 -10.68 -2.34
C SER A 29 1.27 -11.31 -3.28
N GLN A 30 0.68 -12.44 -2.89
CA GLN A 30 -0.41 -13.08 -3.64
C GLN A 30 -1.71 -12.25 -3.65
N LEU A 31 -1.83 -11.28 -2.73
CA LEU A 31 -3.00 -10.43 -2.56
C LEU A 31 -2.89 -9.11 -3.34
N SER A 32 -1.81 -8.90 -4.10
CA SER A 32 -1.59 -7.65 -4.85
C SER A 32 -2.61 -7.42 -5.96
N PRO A 33 -2.91 -6.16 -6.31
CA PRO A 33 -3.85 -5.84 -7.40
C PRO A 33 -3.35 -6.36 -8.76
N ALA A 34 -4.24 -7.01 -9.51
CA ALA A 34 -3.97 -7.46 -10.88
C ALA A 34 -4.21 -6.34 -11.93
N VAL A 35 -3.82 -6.60 -13.19
CA VAL A 35 -3.95 -5.61 -14.29
C VAL A 35 -5.40 -5.20 -14.57
N ASN A 36 -6.33 -6.15 -14.44
CA ASN A 36 -7.77 -5.96 -14.64
C ASN A 36 -8.54 -6.20 -13.33
N ASP A 37 -7.96 -5.84 -12.19
CA ASP A 37 -8.62 -6.08 -10.90
C ASP A 37 -9.90 -5.23 -10.76
N SER A 38 -10.79 -5.70 -9.89
CA SER A 38 -11.97 -4.97 -9.45
C SER A 38 -11.57 -3.58 -8.90
N PRO A 39 -12.52 -2.63 -8.77
CA PRO A 39 -12.26 -1.33 -8.16
C PRO A 39 -11.55 -1.45 -6.80
N PHE A 40 -10.81 -0.42 -6.40
CA PHE A 40 -9.99 -0.43 -5.16
C PHE A 40 -10.74 -0.97 -3.94
N GLU A 41 -12.00 -0.58 -3.76
CA GLU A 41 -12.86 -1.07 -2.68
C GLU A 41 -13.10 -2.57 -2.75
N ALA A 42 -13.47 -3.09 -3.93
CA ALA A 42 -13.69 -4.52 -4.14
C ALA A 42 -12.40 -5.33 -3.99
N TRP A 43 -11.25 -4.79 -4.42
CA TRP A 43 -9.94 -5.39 -4.15
C TRP A 43 -9.65 -5.45 -2.65
N TRP A 44 -9.86 -4.34 -1.92
CA TRP A 44 -9.66 -4.29 -0.48
C TRP A 44 -10.58 -5.29 0.23
N GLU A 45 -11.88 -5.30 -0.05
CA GLU A 45 -12.83 -6.25 0.55
C GLU A 45 -12.38 -7.70 0.35
N ARG A 46 -11.99 -8.07 -0.87
CA ARG A 46 -11.47 -9.41 -1.20
C ARG A 46 -10.24 -9.77 -0.37
N VAL A 47 -9.29 -8.84 -0.27
CA VAL A 47 -8.01 -9.05 0.43
C VAL A 47 -8.22 -9.11 1.95
N ALA A 48 -9.09 -8.25 2.49
CA ALA A 48 -9.47 -8.27 3.89
C ALA A 48 -10.24 -9.54 4.27
N ALA A 49 -11.07 -10.08 3.37
CA ALA A 49 -11.78 -11.33 3.59
C ALA A 49 -10.88 -12.58 3.55
N ALA A 50 -9.69 -12.49 2.96
CA ALA A 50 -8.73 -13.60 2.85
C ALA A 50 -7.96 -13.87 4.16
N VAL A 51 -8.05 -12.97 5.14
CA VAL A 51 -7.34 -13.06 6.42
C VAL A 51 -8.31 -12.78 7.58
N THR A 52 -8.00 -13.28 8.78
CA THR A 52 -8.87 -13.12 9.95
C THR A 52 -8.11 -12.57 11.16
N GLY A 53 -8.86 -12.01 12.12
CA GLY A 53 -8.32 -11.58 13.41
C GLY A 53 -7.31 -10.43 13.30
N ASP A 54 -6.19 -10.56 14.01
CA ASP A 54 -5.17 -9.50 14.14
C ASP A 54 -4.46 -9.21 12.82
N VAL A 55 -4.31 -10.24 11.97
CA VAL A 55 -3.72 -10.12 10.64
C VAL A 55 -4.60 -9.26 9.74
N GLN A 56 -5.92 -9.44 9.79
CA GLN A 56 -6.87 -8.62 9.03
C GLN A 56 -6.82 -7.15 9.45
N ARG A 57 -6.77 -6.88 10.77
CA ARG A 57 -6.64 -5.52 11.29
C ARG A 57 -5.35 -4.85 10.84
N GLY A 58 -4.23 -5.56 10.93
CA GLY A 58 -2.95 -5.08 10.41
C GLY A 58 -2.99 -4.82 8.91
N LEU A 59 -3.60 -5.73 8.14
CA LEU A 59 -3.67 -5.62 6.68
C LEU A 59 -4.49 -4.39 6.26
N ASN A 60 -5.60 -4.13 6.94
CA ASN A 60 -6.39 -2.92 6.73
C ASN A 60 -5.56 -1.66 7.01
N SER A 61 -4.79 -1.62 8.10
CA SER A 61 -3.88 -0.50 8.39
C SER A 61 -2.80 -0.35 7.30
N LEU A 62 -2.24 -1.45 6.81
CA LEU A 62 -1.24 -1.46 5.76
C LEU A 62 -1.80 -0.96 4.42
N ILE A 63 -3.04 -1.33 4.09
CA ILE A 63 -3.75 -0.84 2.89
C ILE A 63 -4.00 0.67 3.00
N ILE A 64 -4.47 1.17 4.15
CA ILE A 64 -4.68 2.61 4.34
C ILE A 64 -3.36 3.37 4.18
N LEU A 65 -2.28 2.87 4.80
CA LEU A 65 -0.95 3.46 4.70
C LEU A 65 -0.41 3.44 3.27
N GLY A 66 -0.58 2.32 2.56
CA GLY A 66 -0.16 2.19 1.17
C GLY A 66 -0.89 3.18 0.25
N ALA A 67 -2.20 3.30 0.38
CA ALA A 67 -3.00 4.26 -0.37
C ALA A 67 -2.58 5.72 -0.08
N TRP A 68 -2.32 6.04 1.19
CA TRP A 68 -1.80 7.34 1.60
C TRP A 68 -0.44 7.67 0.97
N CYS A 69 0.49 6.70 0.94
CA CYS A 69 1.81 6.87 0.34
C CYS A 69 1.73 7.08 -1.18
N ILE A 70 0.87 6.32 -1.87
CA ILE A 70 0.60 6.53 -3.30
C ILE A 70 0.08 7.94 -3.54
N TRP A 71 -0.93 8.37 -2.80
CA TRP A 71 -1.52 9.69 -2.94
C TRP A 71 -0.49 10.81 -2.67
N LYS A 72 0.28 10.70 -1.59
CA LYS A 72 1.31 11.69 -1.22
C LYS A 72 2.42 11.78 -2.28
N HIS A 73 2.92 10.65 -2.78
CA HIS A 73 3.94 10.63 -3.83
C HIS A 73 3.43 11.22 -5.14
N ARG A 74 2.19 10.91 -5.55
CA ARG A 74 1.59 11.50 -6.75
C ARG A 74 1.44 13.01 -6.64
N ASN A 75 0.96 13.52 -5.51
CA ASN A 75 0.89 14.95 -5.27
C ASN A 75 2.28 15.60 -5.38
N ASN A 76 3.32 14.96 -4.84
CA ASN A 76 4.69 15.45 -5.00
C ASN A 76 5.15 15.48 -6.47
N CYS A 77 4.75 14.49 -7.27
CA CYS A 77 5.06 14.47 -8.71
C CYS A 77 4.33 15.59 -9.46
N VAL A 78 3.05 15.82 -9.16
CA VAL A 78 2.21 16.82 -9.84
C VAL A 78 2.60 18.25 -9.45
N PHE A 79 2.75 18.51 -8.15
CA PHE A 79 2.94 19.88 -7.64
C PHE A 79 4.41 20.29 -7.53
N ASN A 80 5.33 19.35 -7.34
CA ASN A 80 6.75 19.64 -7.13
C ASN A 80 7.68 19.06 -8.21
N GLY A 81 7.11 18.47 -9.27
CA GLY A 81 7.88 17.93 -10.40
C GLY A 81 8.75 16.71 -10.05
N ALA A 82 8.49 16.05 -8.93
CA ALA A 82 9.20 14.82 -8.58
C ALA A 82 8.95 13.71 -9.63
N SER A 83 9.95 12.85 -9.85
CA SER A 83 9.77 11.71 -10.75
C SER A 83 9.02 10.55 -10.04
N PRO A 84 8.13 9.83 -10.74
CA PRO A 84 7.52 8.60 -10.21
C PRO A 84 8.58 7.58 -9.79
N SER A 85 8.54 7.11 -8.54
CA SER A 85 9.56 6.22 -7.97
C SER A 85 8.95 5.28 -6.94
N VAL A 86 8.93 3.98 -7.26
CA VAL A 86 8.47 2.94 -6.32
C VAL A 86 9.37 2.88 -5.09
N ALA A 87 10.69 3.04 -5.26
CA ALA A 87 11.64 3.02 -4.15
C ALA A 87 11.37 4.15 -3.15
N SER A 88 11.09 5.37 -3.64
CA SER A 88 10.77 6.52 -2.78
C SER A 88 9.45 6.30 -2.03
N MET A 89 8.44 5.74 -2.70
CA MET A 89 7.17 5.38 -2.06
C MET A 89 7.33 4.31 -0.99
N LEU A 90 8.17 3.29 -1.22
CA LEU A 90 8.45 2.24 -0.24
C LEU A 90 9.22 2.78 0.97
N SER A 91 10.18 3.68 0.77
CA SER A 91 10.88 4.35 1.88
C SER A 91 9.88 5.14 2.74
N MET A 92 9.02 5.95 2.10
CA MET A 92 7.97 6.71 2.78
C MET A 92 7.02 5.79 3.56
N ALA A 93 6.62 4.66 2.97
CA ALA A 93 5.76 3.69 3.64
C ALA A 93 6.42 3.05 4.86
N ARG A 94 7.73 2.77 4.81
CA ARG A 94 8.49 2.25 5.96
C ARG A 94 8.55 3.29 7.10
N ASP A 95 8.86 4.54 6.77
CA ASP A 95 8.97 5.62 7.74
C ASP A 95 7.61 5.89 8.42
N GLU A 96 6.54 5.97 7.64
CA GLU A 96 5.17 6.13 8.15
C GLU A 96 4.74 4.93 9.00
N ALA A 97 5.04 3.70 8.58
CA ALA A 97 4.67 2.51 9.33
C ALA A 97 5.37 2.46 10.70
N HIS A 98 6.62 2.91 10.75
CA HIS A 98 7.36 3.07 11.98
C HIS A 98 6.71 4.11 12.90
N LEU A 99 6.38 5.30 12.38
CA LEU A 99 5.71 6.37 13.13
C LEU A 99 4.33 5.95 13.66
N TRP A 100 3.55 5.22 12.87
CA TRP A 100 2.24 4.72 13.27
C TRP A 100 2.37 3.67 14.37
N THR A 101 3.37 2.80 14.28
CA THR A 101 3.67 1.81 15.33
C THR A 101 4.03 2.49 16.64
N LEU A 102 4.88 3.52 16.60
CA LEU A 102 5.23 4.33 17.79
C LEU A 102 4.01 5.07 18.37
N SER A 103 3.05 5.43 17.51
CA SER A 103 1.80 6.11 17.90
C SER A 103 0.70 5.14 18.38
N GLY A 104 0.99 3.84 18.48
CA GLY A 104 0.09 2.85 19.06
C GLY A 104 -0.73 2.02 18.05
N ALA A 105 -0.38 2.03 16.75
CA ALA A 105 -1.00 1.16 15.74
C ALA A 105 -0.58 -0.31 15.90
N LYS A 106 -1.12 -0.99 16.92
CA LYS A 106 -0.76 -2.37 17.29
C LYS A 106 -0.95 -3.41 16.16
N GLY A 107 -1.87 -3.17 15.23
CA GLY A 107 -2.10 -4.05 14.07
C GLY A 107 -0.93 -4.04 13.07
N LEU A 108 -0.19 -2.93 12.95
CA LEU A 108 1.02 -2.88 12.13
C LEU A 108 2.21 -3.53 12.82
N ALA A 109 2.22 -3.56 14.16
CA ALA A 109 3.26 -4.27 14.92
C ALA A 109 3.08 -5.80 14.84
N SER A 110 1.84 -6.29 14.77
CA SER A 110 1.54 -7.73 14.66
C SER A 110 1.82 -8.29 13.27
N LEU A 111 1.64 -7.49 12.22
CA LEU A 111 2.28 -7.75 10.93
C LEU A 111 3.76 -7.43 11.09
N SER A 112 4.59 -8.43 11.41
CA SER A 112 6.04 -8.24 11.36
C SER A 112 6.46 -7.90 9.94
N VAL A 113 6.34 -6.62 9.55
CA VAL A 113 6.85 -6.07 8.29
C VAL A 113 8.34 -6.30 8.36
N ARG A 114 8.79 -7.44 7.81
CA ARG A 114 10.21 -7.68 7.60
C ARG A 114 10.56 -6.81 6.42
N VAL A 115 10.87 -5.57 6.75
CA VAL A 115 11.47 -4.61 5.86
C VAL A 115 12.84 -5.19 5.48
N VAL A 116 12.86 -6.02 4.43
CA VAL A 116 14.11 -6.50 3.85
C VAL A 116 14.86 -5.27 3.35
N GLY A 117 16.09 -5.14 3.85
CA GLY A 117 17.06 -4.12 3.46
C GLY A 117 17.44 -4.25 1.99
#